data_AF-A0A9W8XB09-F1
#
_entry.id   AF-A0A9W8XB09-F1
#
_cell.length_a   1.000
_cell.length_b   1.000
_cell.length_c   1.000
_cell.angle_alpha   90.00
_cell.angle_beta   90.00
_cell.angle_gamma   90.00
#
_symmetry.space_group_name_H-M   'P 1'
#
loop_
_entity.id
_entity.type
_entity.pdbx_description
1 polymer ?
#
loop_
_entity_poly.entity_id
_entity_poly.type
_entity_poly.pdbx_seq_one_letter_code
_entity_poly.pdbx_strand_id
1 'polypeptide(L)'
;MGNAFIGTTLALPSFKHRFGLDTVSKSELTNLSSNIVSTFQAGAFFGAILGFFLAERWGRKITIMGGGALFMVGAGLMLHGTLGLLYAGRALTGLAIGATSTMIPIYIAECSPALIRGRLVGIFEIMLQVALVFGFWVNYGVEKNISGTLDKQWHIPVAAQFIPAGFLLISMPFIIESPRWLVSKNRLSQATKALCWVRNLPADHAYIKSEMEEIQASITHELEVSGGRRTTIQIFREIGAPGIRNRVLISVLLMLLQNLTGINAINYYSPTILKAIGYTGTSVGLLATGIYGLVKMFTTLIFMLFFVDRFGRRPALLVGAVGAMVAMFYLAGYSAMSGSFEGKTPARDSGSQAALAMIYIYAIFYGFSWNGIPWIFASEVLPNRVRTLGMVSPNLLDFDEIALQLMKSRCAPSACSGSRSSSSCTRCRT
;
A
#
# COMPACT_ATOMS: atom_id res chain seq x y z
N MET A 1 0.48 -7.90 2.83
CA MET A 1 1.53 -8.37 3.75
C MET A 1 2.80 -7.53 3.74
N GLY A 2 3.46 -7.32 2.58
CA GLY A 2 4.84 -6.78 2.53
C GLY A 2 5.13 -5.46 3.28
N ASN A 3 4.14 -4.58 3.44
CA ASN A 3 4.33 -3.29 4.11
C ASN A 3 4.29 -3.37 5.65
N ALA A 4 3.22 -3.91 6.22
CA ALA A 4 3.09 -4.11 7.67
C ALA A 4 4.10 -5.13 8.22
N PHE A 5 4.48 -6.09 7.37
CA PHE A 5 5.47 -7.10 7.65
C PHE A 5 6.81 -6.52 8.11
N ILE A 6 7.40 -5.63 7.29
CA ILE A 6 8.78 -5.18 7.53
C ILE A 6 8.88 -4.31 8.78
N GLY A 7 7.85 -3.51 9.08
CA GLY A 7 7.84 -2.64 10.26
C GLY A 7 7.95 -3.43 11.57
N THR A 8 7.20 -4.52 11.70
CA THR A 8 7.26 -5.39 12.87
C THR A 8 8.47 -6.33 12.85
N THR A 9 8.91 -6.80 11.69
CA THR A 9 10.11 -7.63 11.55
C THR A 9 11.39 -6.86 11.90
N LEU A 10 11.49 -5.57 11.51
CA LEU A 10 12.59 -4.67 11.89
C LEU A 10 12.69 -4.47 13.41
N ALA A 11 11.59 -4.68 14.14
CA ALA A 11 11.58 -4.59 15.60
C ALA A 11 12.11 -5.87 16.29
N LEU A 12 12.19 -7.01 15.59
CA LEU A 12 12.62 -8.29 16.15
C LEU A 12 14.11 -8.28 16.54
N PRO A 13 14.48 -8.83 17.71
CA PRO A 13 15.87 -8.87 18.16
C PRO A 13 16.81 -9.64 17.22
N SER A 14 16.39 -10.81 16.73
CA SER A 14 17.19 -11.64 15.82
C SER A 14 17.51 -10.94 14.51
N PHE A 15 16.54 -10.22 13.95
CA PHE A 15 16.72 -9.43 12.74
C PHE A 15 17.73 -8.31 12.96
N LYS A 16 17.65 -7.63 14.11
CA LYS A 16 18.60 -6.55 14.42
C LYS A 16 20.04 -7.06 14.51
N HIS A 17 20.24 -8.14 15.25
CA HIS A 17 21.55 -8.75 15.41
C HIS A 17 22.12 -9.27 14.09
N ARG A 18 21.30 -9.94 13.26
CA ARG A 18 21.74 -10.52 11.98
C ARG A 18 22.18 -9.47 10.97
N PHE A 19 21.49 -8.34 10.90
CA PHE A 19 21.78 -7.26 9.96
C PHE A 19 22.65 -6.14 10.56
N GLY A 20 23.18 -6.32 11.78
CA GLY A 20 24.05 -5.34 12.45
C GLY A 20 23.34 -4.03 12.81
N LEU A 21 22.02 -4.06 12.98
CA LEU A 21 21.19 -2.90 13.32
C LEU A 21 21.29 -2.51 14.81
N ASP A 22 21.89 -3.37 15.64
CA ASP A 22 22.10 -3.19 17.07
C ASP A 22 23.46 -2.59 17.43
N THR A 23 24.45 -2.67 16.54
CA THR A 23 25.82 -2.16 16.74
C THR A 23 26.08 -0.79 16.11
N VAL A 24 25.16 -0.30 15.27
CA VAL A 24 25.28 0.97 14.54
C VAL A 24 24.72 2.16 15.31
N SER A 25 25.21 3.36 14.99
CA SER A 25 24.73 4.61 15.59
C SER A 25 23.24 4.86 15.34
N LYS A 26 22.56 5.63 16.20
CA LYS A 26 21.10 5.92 16.05
C LYS A 26 20.74 6.54 14.69
N SER A 27 21.61 7.37 14.13
CA SER A 27 21.43 7.98 12.80
C SER A 27 21.56 6.94 11.69
N GLU A 28 22.54 6.04 11.80
CA GLU A 28 22.80 4.99 10.83
C GLU A 28 21.72 3.88 10.86
N LEU A 29 21.22 3.52 12.04
CA LEU A 29 20.05 2.65 12.20
C LEU A 29 18.80 3.22 11.50
N THR A 30 18.58 4.52 11.65
CA THR A 30 17.46 5.23 11.02
C THR A 30 17.61 5.23 9.50
N ASN A 31 18.82 5.49 9.01
CA ASN A 31 19.13 5.46 7.58
C ASN A 31 18.97 4.06 6.98
N LEU A 32 19.49 3.01 7.64
CA LEU A 32 19.36 1.63 7.15
C LEU A 32 17.89 1.19 7.10
N SER A 33 17.14 1.46 8.17
CA SER A 33 15.71 1.10 8.25
C SER A 33 14.88 1.86 7.22
N SER A 34 15.13 3.17 7.05
CA SER A 34 14.46 3.99 6.03
C SER A 34 14.81 3.54 4.61
N ASN A 35 16.07 3.19 4.35
CA ASN A 35 16.49 2.64 3.05
C ASN A 35 15.78 1.32 2.75
N ILE A 36 15.72 0.38 3.71
CA ILE A 36 15.03 -0.92 3.53
C ILE A 36 13.54 -0.71 3.22
N VAL A 37 12.89 0.27 3.87
CA VAL A 37 11.51 0.64 3.56
C VAL A 37 11.44 1.20 2.13
N SER A 38 12.20 2.26 1.85
CA SER A 38 12.17 3.04 0.61
C SER A 38 12.50 2.23 -0.65
N THR A 39 13.41 1.25 -0.59
CA THR A 39 13.74 0.38 -1.74
C THR A 39 12.52 -0.37 -2.26
N PHE A 40 11.60 -0.77 -1.38
CA PHE A 40 10.36 -1.42 -1.78
C PHE A 40 9.39 -0.46 -2.46
N GLN A 41 9.21 0.75 -1.91
CA GLN A 41 8.41 1.79 -2.55
C GLN A 41 8.93 2.15 -3.94
N ALA A 42 10.24 2.30 -4.09
CA ALA A 42 10.86 2.53 -5.39
C ALA A 42 10.60 1.36 -6.35
N GLY A 43 10.71 0.12 -5.86
CA GLY A 43 10.30 -1.06 -6.63
C GLY A 43 8.83 -0.98 -7.06
N ALA A 44 7.91 -0.64 -6.15
CA ALA A 44 6.47 -0.54 -6.42
C ALA A 44 6.15 0.54 -7.46
N PHE A 45 6.83 1.68 -7.42
CA PHE A 45 6.75 2.73 -8.43
C PHE A 45 7.03 2.20 -9.84
N PHE A 46 8.21 1.60 -10.04
CA PHE A 46 8.60 1.07 -11.34
C PHE A 46 7.76 -0.15 -11.73
N GLY A 47 7.35 -0.93 -10.74
CA GLY A 47 6.45 -2.08 -10.91
C GLY A 47 5.09 -1.69 -11.43
N ALA A 48 4.49 -0.61 -10.92
CA ALA A 48 3.19 -0.13 -11.39
C ALA A 48 3.25 0.32 -12.85
N ILE A 49 4.32 1.03 -13.24
CA ILE A 49 4.56 1.46 -14.63
C ILE A 49 4.76 0.24 -15.53
N LEU A 50 5.66 -0.67 -15.15
CA LEU A 50 5.95 -1.87 -15.94
C LEU A 50 4.71 -2.75 -16.07
N GLY A 51 3.99 -2.97 -14.97
CA GLY A 51 2.76 -3.75 -14.91
C GLY A 51 1.69 -3.23 -15.87
N PHE A 52 1.57 -1.91 -16.01
CA PHE A 52 0.68 -1.32 -17.02
C PHE A 52 1.03 -1.75 -18.45
N PHE A 53 2.29 -1.61 -18.85
CA PHE A 53 2.73 -1.99 -20.21
C PHE A 53 2.61 -3.49 -20.45
N LEU A 54 2.97 -4.30 -19.45
CA LEU A 54 2.86 -5.76 -19.53
C LEU A 54 1.39 -6.20 -19.65
N ALA A 55 0.48 -5.58 -18.90
CA ALA A 55 -0.94 -5.93 -18.93
C ALA A 55 -1.60 -5.55 -20.26
N GLU A 56 -1.24 -4.41 -20.84
CA GLU A 56 -1.73 -4.03 -22.17
C GLU A 56 -1.19 -4.96 -23.27
N ARG A 57 0.04 -5.45 -23.14
CA ARG A 57 0.67 -6.33 -24.15
C ARG A 57 0.23 -7.79 -24.03
N TRP A 58 0.31 -8.36 -22.83
CA TRP A 58 0.17 -9.80 -22.58
C TRP A 58 -1.11 -10.19 -21.82
N GLY A 59 -1.87 -9.21 -21.31
CA GLY A 59 -3.10 -9.47 -20.58
C GLY A 59 -2.92 -9.38 -19.07
N ARG A 60 -4.06 -9.36 -18.37
CA ARG A 60 -4.10 -9.09 -16.93
C ARG A 60 -3.67 -10.33 -16.15
N LYS A 61 -4.14 -11.52 -16.55
CA LYS A 61 -3.79 -12.81 -15.92
C LYS A 61 -2.28 -13.06 -15.94
N ILE A 62 -1.65 -12.96 -17.12
CA ILE A 62 -0.20 -13.23 -17.26
C ILE A 62 0.62 -12.24 -16.43
N THR A 63 0.21 -10.97 -16.41
CA THR A 63 0.90 -9.94 -15.61
C THR A 63 0.80 -10.23 -14.11
N ILE A 64 -0.37 -10.66 -13.63
CA ILE A 64 -0.56 -11.03 -12.21
C ILE A 64 0.29 -12.26 -11.86
N MET A 65 0.32 -13.28 -12.72
CA MET A 65 1.16 -14.47 -12.52
C MET A 65 2.65 -14.14 -12.52
N GLY A 66 3.11 -13.33 -13.48
CA GLY A 66 4.51 -12.87 -13.54
C GLY A 66 4.90 -12.09 -12.28
N GLY A 67 4.03 -11.20 -11.80
CA GLY A 67 4.22 -10.49 -10.54
C GLY A 67 4.28 -11.44 -9.34
N GLY A 68 3.39 -12.42 -9.24
CA GLY A 68 3.41 -13.44 -8.18
C GLY A 68 4.71 -14.24 -8.15
N ALA A 69 5.21 -14.67 -9.32
CA ALA A 69 6.46 -15.42 -9.43
C ALA A 69 7.66 -14.56 -9.00
N LEU A 70 7.70 -13.31 -9.47
CA LEU A 70 8.73 -12.35 -9.09
C LEU A 70 8.72 -12.05 -7.59
N PHE A 71 7.52 -11.98 -6.99
CA PHE A 71 7.37 -11.81 -5.55
C PHE A 71 7.99 -12.96 -4.76
N MET A 72 7.77 -14.22 -5.18
CA MET A 72 8.39 -15.38 -4.52
C MET A 72 9.91 -15.37 -4.63
N VAL A 73 10.46 -15.02 -5.80
CA VAL A 73 11.92 -14.87 -5.97
C VAL A 73 12.46 -13.80 -5.03
N GLY A 74 11.82 -12.62 -4.99
CA GLY A 74 12.22 -11.55 -4.08
C GLY A 74 12.14 -11.94 -2.60
N ALA A 75 11.08 -12.65 -2.20
CA ALA A 75 10.94 -13.19 -0.85
C ALA A 75 12.04 -14.21 -0.50
N GLY A 76 12.46 -15.04 -1.47
CA GLY A 76 13.53 -16.03 -1.30
C GLY A 76 14.90 -15.41 -1.14
N LEU A 77 15.19 -14.32 -1.86
CA LEU A 77 16.43 -13.57 -1.67
C LEU A 77 16.52 -12.95 -0.27
N MET A 78 15.40 -12.46 0.28
CA MET A 78 15.39 -11.89 1.64
C MET A 78 15.73 -12.93 2.73
N LEU A 79 15.41 -14.21 2.51
CA LEU A 79 15.72 -15.30 3.46
C LEU A 79 17.21 -15.62 3.60
N HIS A 80 18.07 -15.14 2.70
CA HIS A 80 19.52 -15.42 2.79
C HIS A 80 20.22 -14.63 3.92
N GLY A 81 19.60 -13.55 4.40
CA GLY A 81 20.10 -12.83 5.57
C GLY A 81 21.38 -12.02 5.34
N THR A 82 21.61 -11.54 4.11
CA THR A 82 22.65 -10.54 3.78
C THR A 82 22.00 -9.23 3.34
N LEU A 83 22.61 -8.09 3.71
CA LEU A 83 22.02 -6.77 3.48
C LEU A 83 21.80 -6.47 1.99
N GLY A 84 22.73 -6.86 1.11
CA GLY A 84 22.59 -6.68 -0.34
C GLY A 84 21.42 -7.50 -0.93
N LEU A 85 21.26 -8.75 -0.51
CA LEU A 85 20.14 -9.60 -0.95
C LEU A 85 18.81 -9.16 -0.33
N LEU A 86 18.83 -8.56 0.85
CA LEU A 86 17.66 -7.92 1.43
C LEU A 86 17.21 -6.74 0.56
N TYR A 87 18.10 -5.84 0.15
CA TYR A 87 17.76 -4.75 -0.76
C TYR A 87 17.26 -5.25 -2.13
N ALA A 88 17.94 -6.22 -2.72
CA ALA A 88 17.52 -6.82 -3.99
C ALA A 88 16.14 -7.48 -3.86
N GLY A 89 15.90 -8.25 -2.80
CA GLY A 89 14.62 -8.87 -2.51
C GLY A 89 13.50 -7.86 -2.27
N ARG A 90 13.80 -6.75 -1.58
CA ARG A 90 12.85 -5.63 -1.39
C ARG A 90 12.51 -4.92 -2.70
N ALA A 91 13.49 -4.69 -3.56
CA ALA A 91 13.26 -4.10 -4.88
C ALA A 91 12.37 -5.00 -5.75
N LEU A 92 12.64 -6.32 -5.78
CA LEU A 92 11.86 -7.27 -6.58
C LEU A 92 10.44 -7.49 -6.04
N THR A 93 10.29 -7.62 -4.72
CA THR A 93 8.96 -7.71 -4.09
C THR A 93 8.17 -6.41 -4.26
N GLY A 94 8.84 -5.25 -4.24
CA GLY A 94 8.26 -3.97 -4.60
C GLY A 94 7.76 -3.96 -6.04
N LEU A 95 8.61 -4.32 -7.01
CA LEU A 95 8.25 -4.40 -8.44
C LEU A 95 7.02 -5.28 -8.67
N ALA A 96 6.99 -6.44 -8.02
CA ALA A 96 5.87 -7.35 -8.08
C ALA A 96 4.58 -6.75 -7.50
N ILE A 97 4.65 -6.12 -6.32
CA ILE A 97 3.48 -5.52 -5.67
C ILE A 97 2.98 -4.31 -6.45
N GLY A 98 3.85 -3.47 -7.00
CA GLY A 98 3.44 -2.36 -7.87
C GLY A 98 2.65 -2.83 -9.10
N ALA A 99 3.15 -3.87 -9.77
CA ALA A 99 2.49 -4.43 -10.93
C ALA A 99 1.15 -5.11 -10.58
N THR A 100 1.10 -5.87 -9.49
CA THR A 100 -0.10 -6.66 -9.12
C THR A 100 -1.17 -5.82 -8.44
N SER A 101 -0.81 -4.87 -7.57
CA SER A 101 -1.75 -4.01 -6.84
C SER A 101 -2.60 -3.14 -7.76
N THR A 102 -2.06 -2.72 -8.90
CA THR A 102 -2.81 -1.97 -9.92
C THR A 102 -3.65 -2.90 -10.79
N MET A 103 -3.16 -4.09 -11.11
CA MET A 103 -3.82 -5.00 -12.05
C MET A 103 -4.97 -5.80 -11.46
N ILE A 104 -4.88 -6.22 -10.19
CA ILE A 104 -5.93 -7.01 -9.54
C ILE A 104 -7.28 -6.28 -9.50
N PRO A 105 -7.41 -5.02 -9.02
CA PRO A 105 -8.70 -4.34 -8.99
C PRO A 105 -9.25 -4.09 -10.40
N ILE A 106 -8.38 -3.85 -11.40
CA ILE A 106 -8.78 -3.73 -12.81
C ILE A 106 -9.33 -5.05 -13.33
N TYR A 107 -8.62 -6.15 -13.09
CA TYR A 107 -9.06 -7.48 -13.49
C TYR A 107 -10.42 -7.84 -12.88
N ILE A 108 -10.60 -7.59 -11.58
CA ILE A 108 -11.88 -7.77 -10.89
C ILE A 108 -12.94 -6.91 -11.57
N ALA A 109 -12.66 -5.62 -11.81
CA ALA A 109 -13.61 -4.71 -12.42
C ALA A 109 -14.07 -5.13 -13.83
N GLU A 110 -13.15 -5.66 -14.64
CA GLU A 110 -13.42 -6.11 -16.01
C GLU A 110 -14.17 -7.44 -16.08
N CYS A 111 -14.00 -8.32 -15.10
CA CYS A 111 -14.74 -9.58 -15.00
C CYS A 111 -16.13 -9.38 -14.33
N SER A 112 -16.28 -8.33 -13.52
CA SER A 112 -17.48 -8.10 -12.71
C SER A 112 -18.66 -7.49 -13.49
N PRO A 113 -19.90 -7.92 -13.24
CA PRO A 113 -21.09 -7.21 -13.71
C PRO A 113 -21.13 -5.78 -13.17
N ALA A 114 -21.66 -4.84 -13.96
CA ALA A 114 -21.67 -3.42 -13.62
C ALA A 114 -22.34 -3.12 -12.25
N LEU A 115 -23.42 -3.84 -11.92
CA LEU A 115 -24.21 -3.65 -10.70
C LEU A 115 -23.44 -3.95 -9.40
N ILE A 116 -22.55 -4.95 -9.41
CA ILE A 116 -21.84 -5.42 -8.19
C ILE A 116 -20.33 -5.15 -8.22
N ARG A 117 -19.84 -4.50 -9.28
CA ARG A 117 -18.42 -4.21 -9.51
C ARG A 117 -17.75 -3.52 -8.32
N GLY A 118 -18.37 -2.47 -7.79
CA GLY A 118 -17.83 -1.71 -6.65
C GLY A 118 -17.67 -2.57 -5.40
N ARG A 119 -18.64 -3.47 -5.14
CA ARG A 119 -18.58 -4.41 -4.01
C ARG A 119 -17.44 -5.43 -4.17
N LEU A 120 -17.25 -5.97 -5.37
CA LEU A 120 -16.19 -6.95 -5.63
C LEU A 120 -14.79 -6.33 -5.52
N VAL A 121 -14.61 -5.11 -6.00
CA VAL A 121 -13.36 -4.34 -5.78
C VAL A 121 -13.18 -4.03 -4.29
N GLY A 122 -14.27 -3.75 -3.57
CA GLY A 122 -14.20 -3.54 -2.12
C GLY A 122 -13.76 -4.76 -1.32
N ILE A 123 -14.14 -5.97 -1.74
CA ILE A 123 -13.65 -7.22 -1.12
C ILE A 123 -12.12 -7.34 -1.23
N PHE A 124 -11.53 -6.92 -2.35
CA PHE A 124 -10.07 -6.90 -2.49
C PHE A 124 -9.41 -6.01 -1.44
N GLU A 125 -9.93 -4.80 -1.20
CA GLU A 125 -9.45 -3.90 -0.15
C GLU A 125 -9.58 -4.50 1.25
N ILE A 126 -10.70 -5.17 1.54
CA ILE A 126 -10.89 -5.87 2.82
C ILE A 126 -9.84 -6.97 2.99
N MET A 127 -9.57 -7.76 1.94
CA MET A 127 -8.54 -8.80 1.97
C MET A 127 -7.13 -8.23 2.19
N LEU A 128 -6.84 -7.03 1.69
CA LEU A 128 -5.58 -6.33 1.99
C LEU A 128 -5.45 -6.02 3.48
N GLN A 129 -6.52 -5.57 4.14
CA GLN A 129 -6.52 -5.31 5.59
C GLN A 129 -6.38 -6.60 6.40
N VAL A 130 -7.08 -7.67 6.00
CA VAL A 130 -6.94 -8.99 6.65
C VAL A 130 -5.50 -9.48 6.56
N ALA A 131 -4.88 -9.39 5.39
CA ALA A 131 -3.49 -9.78 5.18
C ALA A 131 -2.50 -8.91 5.97
N LEU A 132 -2.84 -7.63 6.22
CA LEU A 132 -2.07 -6.73 7.05
C LEU A 132 -2.11 -7.15 8.52
N VAL A 133 -3.31 -7.39 9.05
CA VAL A 133 -3.54 -7.87 10.42
C VAL A 133 -2.82 -9.19 10.65
N PHE A 134 -2.98 -10.15 9.74
CA PHE A 134 -2.29 -11.43 9.83
C PHE A 134 -0.77 -11.26 9.94
N GLY A 135 -0.17 -10.32 9.18
CA GLY A 135 1.26 -10.03 9.27
C GLY A 135 1.72 -9.54 10.65
N PHE A 136 0.93 -8.69 11.32
CA PHE A 136 1.22 -8.25 12.68
C PHE A 136 1.13 -9.39 13.70
N TRP A 137 0.10 -10.24 13.58
CA TRP A 137 -0.11 -11.37 14.49
C TRP A 137 0.92 -12.48 14.31
N VAL A 138 1.38 -12.75 13.09
CA VAL A 138 2.50 -13.68 12.86
C VAL A 138 3.76 -13.19 13.54
N ASN A 139 4.09 -11.90 13.41
CA ASN A 139 5.27 -11.32 14.07
C ASN A 139 5.16 -11.38 15.60
N TYR A 140 3.98 -11.07 16.16
CA TYR A 140 3.72 -11.21 17.59
C TYR A 140 3.84 -12.67 18.06
N GLY A 141 3.24 -13.61 17.34
CA GLY A 141 3.30 -15.03 17.67
C GLY A 141 4.72 -15.59 17.62
N VAL A 142 5.51 -15.18 16.64
CA VAL A 142 6.90 -15.60 16.52
C VAL A 142 7.77 -15.00 17.62
N GLU A 143 7.59 -13.73 17.97
CA GLU A 143 8.31 -13.11 19.08
C GLU A 143 8.05 -13.81 20.42
N LYS A 144 6.80 -14.20 20.69
CA LYS A 144 6.42 -14.83 21.96
C LYS A 144 6.91 -16.26 22.10
N ASN A 145 6.95 -17.02 21.00
CA ASN A 145 7.23 -18.45 21.01
C ASN A 145 8.65 -18.82 20.58
N ILE A 146 9.41 -17.89 20.00
CA ILE A 146 10.75 -18.17 19.46
C ILE A 146 11.75 -17.18 20.05
N SER A 147 12.82 -17.74 20.63
CA SER A 147 13.92 -16.96 21.21
C SER A 147 14.50 -15.98 20.19
N GLY A 148 14.81 -14.76 20.66
CA GLY A 148 15.45 -13.71 19.87
C GLY A 148 16.87 -14.01 19.40
N THR A 149 17.47 -15.11 19.86
CA THR A 149 18.79 -15.59 19.43
C THR A 149 18.74 -16.50 18.20
N LEU A 150 17.55 -16.98 17.80
CA LEU A 150 17.40 -17.85 16.64
C LEU A 150 17.00 -17.06 15.40
N ASP A 151 17.73 -17.26 14.31
CA ASP A 151 17.38 -16.70 12.98
C ASP A 151 15.99 -17.12 12.50
N LYS A 152 15.47 -18.25 13.01
CA LYS A 152 14.08 -18.70 12.76
C LYS A 152 13.04 -17.62 13.09
N GLN A 153 13.33 -16.75 14.05
CA GLN A 153 12.39 -15.71 14.49
C GLN A 153 12.10 -14.67 13.38
N TRP A 154 13.04 -14.36 12.49
CA TRP A 154 12.75 -13.46 11.36
C TRP A 154 12.50 -14.22 10.05
N HIS A 155 13.02 -15.44 9.90
CA HIS A 155 12.73 -16.29 8.74
C HIS A 155 11.25 -16.68 8.64
N ILE A 156 10.60 -17.07 9.74
CA ILE A 156 9.20 -17.54 9.70
C ILE A 156 8.25 -16.45 9.19
N PRO A 157 8.32 -15.21 9.71
CA PRO A 157 7.53 -14.13 9.16
C PRO A 157 7.82 -13.91 7.65
N VAL A 158 9.09 -13.93 7.20
CA VAL A 158 9.41 -13.76 5.77
C VAL A 158 8.83 -14.91 4.94
N ALA A 159 8.97 -16.14 5.42
CA ALA A 159 8.51 -17.36 4.78
C ALA A 159 6.97 -17.44 4.70
N ALA A 160 6.24 -16.87 5.66
CA ALA A 160 4.78 -16.84 5.65
C ALA A 160 4.20 -16.14 4.42
N GLN A 161 4.96 -15.25 3.78
CA GLN A 161 4.55 -14.55 2.55
C GLN A 161 4.48 -15.46 1.32
N PHE A 162 5.17 -16.62 1.32
CA PHE A 162 5.09 -17.60 0.23
C PHE A 162 3.75 -18.30 0.16
N ILE A 163 3.03 -18.43 1.29
CA ILE A 163 1.74 -19.12 1.34
C ILE A 163 0.70 -18.43 0.42
N PRO A 164 0.37 -17.13 0.61
CA PRO A 164 -0.59 -16.47 -0.27
C PRO A 164 -0.06 -16.28 -1.69
N ALA A 165 1.24 -16.07 -1.88
CA ALA A 165 1.83 -15.92 -3.21
C ALA A 165 1.76 -17.23 -4.02
N GLY A 166 2.07 -18.36 -3.38
CA GLY A 166 1.95 -19.69 -3.97
C GLY A 166 0.50 -20.04 -4.28
N PHE A 167 -0.43 -19.73 -3.37
CA PHE A 167 -1.86 -19.90 -3.62
C PHE A 167 -2.33 -19.10 -4.84
N LEU A 168 -1.90 -17.84 -4.99
CA LEU A 168 -2.20 -17.02 -6.15
C LEU A 168 -1.65 -17.63 -7.46
N LEU A 169 -0.42 -18.14 -7.44
CA LEU A 169 0.20 -18.73 -8.64
C LEU A 169 -0.41 -20.07 -9.05
N ILE A 170 -0.83 -20.87 -8.08
CA ILE A 170 -1.51 -22.14 -8.34
C ILE A 170 -2.94 -21.90 -8.81
N SER A 171 -3.66 -20.93 -8.23
CA SER A 171 -5.05 -20.65 -8.58
C SER A 171 -5.20 -19.94 -9.92
N MET A 172 -4.31 -19.00 -10.26
CA MET A 172 -4.47 -18.16 -11.45
C MET A 172 -4.59 -18.91 -12.79
N PRO A 173 -3.83 -19.99 -13.07
CA PRO A 173 -3.98 -20.79 -14.28
C PRO A 173 -5.42 -21.27 -14.54
N PHE A 174 -6.21 -21.53 -13.49
CA PHE A 174 -7.58 -22.02 -13.57
C PHE A 174 -8.63 -20.91 -13.81
N ILE A 175 -8.25 -19.64 -13.71
CA ILE A 175 -9.15 -18.51 -13.89
C ILE A 175 -9.05 -17.99 -15.34
N ILE A 176 -10.12 -17.39 -15.85
CA ILE A 176 -10.17 -16.80 -17.20
C ILE A 176 -9.30 -15.53 -17.33
N GLU A 177 -9.00 -15.14 -18.57
CA GLU A 177 -8.46 -13.80 -18.86
C GLU A 177 -9.60 -12.77 -18.97
N SER A 178 -9.31 -11.50 -18.73
CA SER A 178 -10.29 -10.42 -18.81
C SER A 178 -11.05 -10.42 -20.15
N PRO A 179 -12.40 -10.53 -20.14
CA PRO A 179 -13.21 -10.49 -21.35
C PRO A 179 -13.00 -9.19 -22.13
N ARG A 180 -12.93 -8.06 -21.41
CA ARG A 180 -12.68 -6.75 -22.00
C ARG A 180 -11.31 -6.71 -22.70
N TRP A 181 -10.26 -7.27 -22.10
CA TRP A 181 -8.94 -7.35 -22.74
C TRP A 181 -8.97 -8.17 -24.03
N LEU A 182 -9.67 -9.31 -24.02
CA LEU A 182 -9.77 -10.21 -25.16
C LEU A 182 -10.48 -9.54 -26.34
N VAL A 183 -11.60 -8.83 -26.09
CA VAL A 183 -12.27 -8.01 -27.12
C VAL A 183 -11.32 -6.93 -27.64
N SER A 184 -10.58 -6.30 -26.75
CA SER A 184 -9.57 -5.28 -27.07
C SER A 184 -8.46 -5.76 -28.03
N LYS A 185 -8.22 -7.08 -28.09
CA LYS A 185 -7.24 -7.75 -28.95
C LYS A 185 -7.89 -8.44 -30.16
N ASN A 186 -9.15 -8.11 -30.47
CA ASN A 186 -9.95 -8.75 -31.52
C ASN A 186 -10.11 -10.27 -31.34
N ARG A 187 -10.06 -10.78 -30.10
CA ARG A 187 -10.25 -12.21 -29.77
C ARG A 187 -11.67 -12.48 -29.27
N LEU A 188 -12.66 -12.21 -30.12
CA LEU A 188 -14.09 -12.25 -29.74
C LEU A 188 -14.55 -13.62 -29.25
N SER A 189 -14.15 -14.71 -29.92
CA SER A 189 -14.54 -16.07 -29.52
C SER A 189 -14.03 -16.45 -28.13
N GLN A 190 -12.81 -16.03 -27.77
CA GLN A 190 -12.25 -16.25 -26.44
C GLN A 190 -12.94 -15.36 -25.40
N ALA A 191 -13.26 -14.11 -25.76
CA ALA A 191 -13.99 -13.19 -24.89
C ALA A 191 -15.37 -13.73 -24.54
N THR A 192 -16.12 -14.26 -25.52
CA THR A 192 -17.43 -14.88 -25.29
C THR A 192 -17.31 -16.09 -24.36
N LYS A 193 -16.34 -16.99 -24.59
CA LYS A 193 -16.11 -18.13 -23.68
C LYS A 193 -15.80 -17.69 -22.25
N ALA A 194 -14.98 -16.66 -22.09
CA ALA A 194 -14.66 -16.08 -20.79
C ALA A 194 -15.91 -15.49 -20.11
N LEU A 195 -16.73 -14.74 -20.87
CA LEU A 195 -17.98 -14.17 -20.36
C LEU A 195 -18.97 -15.26 -19.93
N CYS A 196 -19.16 -16.29 -20.75
CA CYS A 196 -20.00 -17.45 -20.44
C CYS A 196 -19.55 -18.16 -19.16
N TRP A 197 -18.24 -18.29 -18.95
CA TRP A 197 -17.69 -18.92 -17.74
C TRP A 197 -17.99 -18.09 -16.48
N VAL A 198 -17.80 -16.75 -16.50
CA VAL A 198 -18.05 -15.91 -15.32
C VAL A 198 -19.53 -15.76 -15.02
N ARG A 199 -20.36 -15.64 -16.07
CA ARG A 199 -21.81 -15.45 -15.94
C ARG A 199 -22.57 -16.77 -15.74
N ASN A 200 -21.92 -17.90 -16.01
CA ASN A 200 -22.52 -19.22 -16.03
C ASN A 200 -23.77 -19.29 -16.93
N LEU A 201 -23.68 -18.71 -18.13
CA LEU A 201 -24.75 -18.65 -19.13
C LEU A 201 -24.26 -19.17 -20.48
N PRO A 202 -25.15 -19.76 -21.31
CA PRO A 202 -24.80 -20.19 -22.66
C PRO A 202 -24.50 -18.99 -23.56
N ALA A 203 -23.67 -19.20 -24.59
CA ALA A 203 -23.23 -18.14 -25.51
C ALA A 203 -24.39 -17.47 -26.27
N ASP A 204 -25.50 -18.18 -26.46
CA ASP A 204 -26.67 -17.66 -27.18
C ASP A 204 -27.60 -16.81 -26.32
N HIS A 205 -27.37 -16.75 -25.01
CA HIS A 205 -28.20 -16.00 -24.09
C HIS A 205 -28.17 -14.49 -24.41
N ALA A 206 -29.33 -13.85 -24.47
CA ALA A 206 -29.47 -12.44 -24.85
C ALA A 206 -28.57 -11.51 -24.01
N TYR A 207 -28.48 -11.77 -22.70
CA TYR A 207 -27.59 -11.03 -21.78
C TYR A 207 -26.10 -11.09 -22.16
N ILE A 208 -25.61 -12.24 -22.64
CA ILE A 208 -24.21 -12.38 -23.06
C ILE A 208 -23.96 -11.60 -24.36
N LYS A 209 -24.92 -11.64 -25.29
CA LYS A 209 -24.84 -10.87 -26.55
C LYS A 209 -24.86 -9.37 -26.28
N SER A 210 -25.79 -8.90 -25.44
CA SER A 210 -25.86 -7.47 -25.07
C SER A 210 -24.60 -7.00 -24.35
N GLU A 211 -24.09 -7.76 -23.37
CA GLU A 211 -22.87 -7.39 -22.65
C GLU A 211 -21.64 -7.38 -23.57
N MET A 212 -21.54 -8.32 -24.53
CA MET A 212 -20.49 -8.31 -25.55
C MET A 212 -20.59 -7.10 -26.48
N GLU A 213 -21.78 -6.74 -26.94
CA GLU A 213 -22.04 -5.56 -27.77
C GLU A 213 -21.70 -4.26 -27.01
N GLU A 214 -22.08 -4.15 -25.74
CA GLU A 214 -21.72 -3.01 -24.89
C GLU A 214 -20.21 -2.86 -24.72
N ILE A 215 -19.50 -3.97 -24.49
CA ILE A 215 -18.03 -3.97 -24.38
C ILE A 215 -17.41 -3.55 -25.71
N GLN A 216 -17.90 -4.07 -26.84
CA GLN A 216 -17.41 -3.73 -28.17
C GLN A 216 -17.66 -2.25 -28.48
N ALA A 217 -18.87 -1.75 -28.23
CA ALA A 217 -19.23 -0.35 -28.43
C ALA A 217 -18.39 0.58 -27.55
N SER A 218 -18.17 0.22 -26.27
CA SER A 218 -17.27 0.96 -25.37
C SER A 218 -15.85 1.03 -25.91
N ILE A 219 -15.32 -0.06 -26.47
CA ILE A 219 -13.96 -0.11 -27.01
C ILE A 219 -13.87 0.67 -28.32
N THR A 220 -14.85 0.56 -29.21
CA THR A 220 -14.90 1.30 -30.48
C THR A 220 -14.98 2.80 -30.22
N HIS A 221 -15.87 3.23 -29.31
CA HIS A 221 -15.96 4.63 -28.90
C HIS A 221 -14.63 5.14 -28.31
N GLU A 222 -13.94 4.34 -27.49
CA GLU A 222 -12.62 4.67 -26.97
C GLU A 222 -11.55 4.79 -28.07
N LEU A 223 -11.64 4.03 -29.16
CA LEU A 223 -10.73 4.11 -30.31
C LEU A 223 -11.01 5.33 -31.18
N GLU A 224 -12.28 5.66 -31.40
CA GLU A 224 -12.74 6.81 -32.17
C GLU A 224 -12.34 8.14 -31.53
N VAL A 225 -12.59 8.28 -30.22
CA VAL A 225 -12.16 9.46 -29.43
C VAL A 225 -10.64 9.64 -29.48
N SER A 226 -9.89 8.58 -29.76
CA SER A 226 -8.43 8.56 -29.76
C SER A 226 -7.80 8.59 -31.15
N GLY A 227 -8.57 8.80 -32.22
CA GLY A 227 -8.04 8.82 -33.59
C GLY A 227 -7.40 7.49 -34.04
N GLY A 228 -7.91 6.36 -33.55
CA GLY A 228 -7.56 5.03 -34.05
C GLY A 228 -6.24 4.42 -33.55
N ARG A 229 -5.56 5.04 -32.58
CA ARG A 229 -4.31 4.52 -32.00
C ARG A 229 -4.41 4.33 -30.47
N ARG A 230 -3.81 3.23 -29.97
CA ARG A 230 -3.65 2.90 -28.54
C ARG A 230 -2.22 3.16 -28.07
N THR A 231 -1.65 4.31 -28.41
CA THR A 231 -0.27 4.61 -28.03
C THR A 231 -0.25 5.30 -26.68
N THR A 232 0.62 4.89 -25.76
CA THR A 232 0.77 5.46 -24.40
C THR A 232 0.91 6.98 -24.42
N ILE A 233 1.55 7.52 -25.45
CA ILE A 233 1.73 8.96 -25.70
C ILE A 233 0.39 9.71 -25.88
N GLN A 234 -0.62 9.08 -26.48
CA GLN A 234 -1.96 9.69 -26.57
C GLN A 234 -2.68 9.70 -25.23
N ILE A 235 -2.46 8.71 -24.38
CA ILE A 235 -3.09 8.70 -23.05
C ILE A 235 -2.51 9.83 -22.17
N PHE A 236 -1.20 10.09 -22.28
CA PHE A 236 -0.59 11.28 -21.66
C PHE A 236 -1.16 12.59 -22.23
N ARG A 237 -1.48 12.64 -23.53
CA ARG A 237 -2.12 13.79 -24.16
C ARG A 237 -3.58 13.98 -23.72
N GLU A 238 -4.33 12.89 -23.52
CA GLU A 238 -5.70 12.88 -23.00
C GLU A 238 -5.76 13.35 -21.53
N ILE A 239 -4.77 13.00 -20.71
CA ILE A 239 -4.65 13.51 -19.33
C ILE A 239 -4.54 15.04 -19.31
N GLY A 240 -3.87 15.63 -20.32
CA GLY A 240 -3.71 17.07 -20.46
C GLY A 240 -4.95 17.81 -20.98
N ALA A 241 -5.99 17.11 -21.43
CA ALA A 241 -7.15 17.72 -22.04
C ALA A 241 -7.98 18.55 -21.02
N PRO A 242 -8.53 19.71 -21.44
CA PRO A 242 -9.38 20.53 -20.58
C PRO A 242 -10.63 19.72 -20.15
N GLY A 243 -10.89 19.69 -18.85
CA GLY A 243 -11.95 18.86 -18.23
C GLY A 243 -11.46 17.55 -17.60
N ILE A 244 -10.57 16.81 -18.27
CA ILE A 244 -9.94 15.59 -17.70
C ILE A 244 -8.79 15.96 -16.76
N ARG A 245 -8.02 17.00 -17.09
CA ARG A 245 -6.91 17.48 -16.26
C ARG A 245 -7.33 17.78 -14.81
N ASN A 246 -8.46 18.45 -14.61
CA ASN A 246 -8.95 18.78 -13.26
C ASN A 246 -9.35 17.52 -12.47
N ARG A 247 -9.94 16.53 -13.15
CA ARG A 247 -10.32 15.24 -12.58
C ARG A 247 -9.10 14.43 -12.15
N VAL A 248 -8.08 14.39 -13.00
CA VAL A 248 -6.79 13.74 -12.70
C VAL A 248 -6.09 14.47 -11.55
N LEU A 249 -6.00 15.80 -11.59
CA LEU A 249 -5.38 16.60 -10.54
C LEU A 249 -6.03 16.38 -9.17
N ILE A 250 -7.37 16.37 -9.08
CA ILE A 250 -8.07 16.10 -7.82
C ILE A 250 -7.79 14.67 -7.33
N SER A 251 -7.76 13.68 -8.23
CA SER A 251 -7.48 12.29 -7.87
C SER A 251 -6.05 12.11 -7.35
N VAL A 252 -5.06 12.71 -8.03
CA VAL A 252 -3.65 12.72 -7.60
C VAL A 252 -3.51 13.46 -6.28
N LEU A 253 -4.14 14.62 -6.12
CA LEU A 253 -4.08 15.40 -4.88
C LEU A 253 -4.71 14.64 -3.70
N LEU A 254 -5.85 13.97 -3.90
CA LEU A 254 -6.48 13.17 -2.85
C LEU A 254 -5.59 11.99 -2.42
N MET A 255 -4.87 11.37 -3.35
CA MET A 255 -3.90 10.31 -3.05
C MET A 255 -2.68 10.84 -2.30
N LEU A 256 -2.19 12.03 -2.69
CA LEU A 256 -1.10 12.69 -2.00
C LEU A 256 -1.51 13.03 -0.56
N LEU A 257 -2.71 13.61 -0.40
CA LEU A 257 -3.25 13.93 0.92
C LEU A 257 -3.46 12.68 1.77
N GLN A 258 -3.90 11.56 1.17
CA GLN A 258 -3.99 10.27 1.86
C GLN A 258 -2.64 9.82 2.43
N ASN A 259 -1.56 9.88 1.64
CA ASN A 259 -0.22 9.52 2.12
C ASN A 259 0.31 10.52 3.16
N LEU A 260 0.03 11.82 2.98
CA LEU A 260 0.41 12.89 3.92
C LEU A 260 -0.31 12.79 5.29
N THR A 261 -1.38 12.00 5.41
CA THR A 261 -1.99 11.71 6.73
C THR A 261 -1.06 10.94 7.68
N GLY A 262 0.08 10.42 7.19
CA GLY A 262 1.08 9.72 8.00
C GLY A 262 0.75 8.25 8.28
N ILE A 263 -0.23 7.69 7.57
CA ILE A 263 -0.67 6.30 7.76
C ILE A 263 0.46 5.28 7.55
N ASN A 264 1.31 5.52 6.56
CA ASN A 264 2.45 4.67 6.24
C ASN A 264 3.48 4.70 7.36
N ALA A 265 3.82 5.90 7.84
CA ALA A 265 4.70 6.06 9.00
C ALA A 265 4.20 5.30 10.24
N ILE A 266 2.89 5.36 10.54
CA ILE A 266 2.34 4.56 11.63
C ILE A 266 2.46 3.07 11.32
N ASN A 267 2.05 2.60 10.15
CA ASN A 267 2.07 1.16 9.87
C ASN A 267 3.50 0.56 9.88
N TYR A 268 4.52 1.31 9.45
CA TYR A 268 5.91 0.87 9.44
C TYR A 268 6.61 1.01 10.78
N TYR A 269 6.35 2.13 11.46
CA TYR A 269 7.08 2.49 12.67
C TYR A 269 6.22 2.36 13.93
N SER A 270 5.05 1.72 13.88
CA SER A 270 4.16 1.50 15.03
C SER A 270 4.91 0.99 16.25
N PRO A 271 5.74 -0.09 16.17
CA PRO A 271 6.48 -0.56 17.34
C PRO A 271 7.45 0.49 17.91
N THR A 272 8.06 1.29 17.05
CA THR A 272 8.99 2.37 17.42
C THR A 272 8.25 3.55 18.04
N ILE A 273 7.11 3.95 17.48
CA ILE A 273 6.24 5.02 18.01
C ILE A 273 5.72 4.63 19.39
N LEU A 274 5.24 3.40 19.54
CA LEU A 274 4.77 2.86 20.83
C LEU A 274 5.88 2.84 21.87
N LYS A 275 7.09 2.46 21.48
CA LYS A 275 8.27 2.54 22.36
C LYS A 275 8.56 4.00 22.75
N ALA A 276 8.47 4.94 21.82
CA ALA A 276 8.73 6.36 22.07
C ALA A 276 7.74 7.00 23.06
N ILE A 277 6.50 6.51 23.14
CA ILE A 277 5.49 7.02 24.09
C ILE A 277 5.52 6.33 25.47
N GLY A 278 6.43 5.38 25.71
CA GLY A 278 6.63 4.73 27.02
C GLY A 278 6.21 3.25 27.09
N TYR A 279 5.77 2.63 25.98
CA TYR A 279 5.48 1.19 25.93
C TYR A 279 6.76 0.42 25.63
N THR A 280 7.54 0.17 26.67
CA THR A 280 8.80 -0.58 26.58
C THR A 280 8.54 -2.09 26.55
N GLY A 281 8.98 -2.75 25.48
CA GLY A 281 8.91 -4.21 25.32
C GLY A 281 8.44 -4.59 23.92
N THR A 282 9.20 -5.47 23.24
CA THR A 282 8.90 -5.89 21.87
C THR A 282 7.53 -6.57 21.78
N SER A 283 7.20 -7.48 22.70
CA SER A 283 5.90 -8.15 22.75
C SER A 283 4.74 -7.18 22.97
N VAL A 284 4.91 -6.18 23.85
CA VAL A 284 3.88 -5.17 24.14
C VAL A 284 3.66 -4.27 22.93
N GLY A 285 4.73 -3.83 22.27
CA GLY A 285 4.65 -3.03 21.04
C GLY A 285 4.01 -3.79 19.89
N LEU A 286 4.37 -5.06 19.69
CA LEU A 286 3.80 -5.93 18.67
C LEU A 286 2.31 -6.23 18.95
N LEU A 287 1.94 -6.51 20.19
CA LEU A 287 0.54 -6.71 20.59
C LEU A 287 -0.31 -5.46 20.32
N ALA A 288 0.15 -4.29 20.77
CA ALA A 288 -0.56 -3.03 20.55
C ALA A 288 -0.67 -2.67 19.07
N THR A 289 0.35 -3.00 18.26
CA THR A 289 0.32 -2.86 16.79
C THR A 289 -0.69 -3.84 16.15
N GLY A 290 -0.77 -5.07 16.65
CA GLY A 290 -1.77 -6.06 16.23
C GLY A 290 -3.21 -5.61 16.52
N ILE A 291 -3.45 -5.05 17.71
CA ILE A 291 -4.74 -4.46 18.09
C ILE A 291 -5.06 -3.24 17.21
N TYR A 292 -4.10 -2.36 16.95
CA TYR A 292 -4.26 -1.24 16.01
C TYR A 292 -4.73 -1.74 14.64
N GLY A 293 -4.10 -2.79 14.12
CA GLY A 293 -4.51 -3.42 12.86
C GLY A 293 -5.95 -3.91 12.88
N LEU A 294 -6.39 -4.57 13.96
CA LEU A 294 -7.76 -5.04 14.12
C LEU A 294 -8.76 -3.88 14.16
N VAL A 295 -8.50 -2.86 14.98
CA VAL A 295 -9.37 -1.67 15.08
C VAL A 295 -9.54 -1.01 13.71
N LYS A 296 -8.43 -0.84 12.98
CA LYS A 296 -8.45 -0.30 11.61
C LYS A 296 -9.26 -1.18 10.65
N MET A 297 -9.03 -2.49 10.68
CA MET A 297 -9.70 -3.46 9.80
C MET A 297 -11.22 -3.45 10.04
N PHE A 298 -11.67 -3.59 11.28
CA PHE A 298 -13.10 -3.59 11.61
C PHE A 298 -13.76 -2.25 11.30
N THR A 299 -13.10 -1.13 11.59
CA THR A 299 -13.66 0.19 11.26
C THR A 299 -13.82 0.37 9.76
N THR A 300 -12.83 -0.04 8.98
CA THR A 300 -12.89 0.02 7.51
C THR A 300 -13.99 -0.89 6.96
N LEU A 301 -14.13 -2.08 7.52
CA LEU A 301 -15.18 -3.05 7.14
C LEU A 301 -16.58 -2.49 7.41
N ILE A 302 -16.81 -1.94 8.61
CA ILE A 302 -18.09 -1.32 8.98
C ILE A 302 -18.40 -0.15 8.05
N PHE A 303 -17.41 0.70 7.77
CA PHE A 303 -17.60 1.85 6.89
C PHE A 303 -17.97 1.41 5.47
N MET A 304 -17.22 0.47 4.90
CA MET A 304 -17.44 -0.01 3.53
C MET A 304 -18.78 -0.71 3.35
N LEU A 305 -19.25 -1.47 4.35
CA LEU A 305 -20.51 -2.22 4.25
C LEU A 305 -21.75 -1.36 4.52
N PHE A 306 -21.69 -0.40 5.45
CA PHE A 306 -22.88 0.29 5.94
C PHE A 306 -22.96 1.77 5.60
N PHE A 307 -21.81 2.43 5.40
CA PHE A 307 -21.75 3.90 5.35
C PHE A 307 -21.32 4.45 3.98
N VAL A 308 -20.61 3.68 3.15
CA VAL A 308 -20.13 4.14 1.83
C VAL A 308 -21.24 4.65 0.92
N ASP A 309 -22.41 4.00 0.92
CA ASP A 309 -23.53 4.37 0.06
C ASP A 309 -24.51 5.37 0.71
N ARG A 310 -24.43 5.54 2.04
CA ARG A 310 -25.38 6.33 2.84
C ARG A 310 -24.84 7.70 3.25
N PHE A 311 -23.55 7.79 3.49
CA PHE A 311 -22.86 9.03 3.82
C PHE A 311 -22.16 9.56 2.57
N GLY A 312 -22.42 10.82 2.22
CA GLY A 312 -21.69 11.49 1.16
C GLY A 312 -20.17 11.43 1.39
N ARG A 313 -19.40 11.29 0.31
CA ARG A 313 -17.94 11.10 0.36
C ARG A 313 -17.18 12.29 0.92
N ARG A 314 -17.62 13.51 0.60
CA ARG A 314 -16.97 14.76 1.03
C ARG A 314 -17.08 14.99 2.55
N PRO A 315 -18.27 14.89 3.17
CA PRO A 315 -18.39 14.96 4.63
C PRO A 315 -17.55 13.91 5.36
N ALA A 316 -17.52 12.67 4.87
CA ALA A 316 -16.74 11.60 5.49
C ALA A 316 -15.23 11.92 5.48
N LEU A 317 -14.68 12.42 4.37
CA LEU A 317 -13.28 12.88 4.29
C LEU A 317 -12.98 14.01 5.28
N LEU A 318 -13.86 15.00 5.41
CA LEU A 318 -13.68 16.13 6.32
C LEU A 318 -13.72 15.70 7.79
N VAL A 319 -14.71 14.90 8.18
CA VAL A 319 -14.85 14.40 9.56
C VAL A 319 -13.63 13.56 9.95
N GLY A 320 -13.19 12.65 9.08
CA GLY A 320 -12.02 11.85 9.39
C GLY A 320 -10.71 12.65 9.35
N ALA A 321 -10.61 13.71 8.55
CA ALA A 321 -9.46 14.61 8.60
C ALA A 321 -9.39 15.36 9.93
N VAL A 322 -10.50 15.89 10.43
CA VAL A 322 -10.56 16.58 11.73
C VAL A 322 -10.23 15.62 12.87
N GLY A 323 -10.80 14.41 12.86
CA GLY A 323 -10.51 13.39 13.88
C GLY A 323 -9.04 12.94 13.86
N ALA A 324 -8.48 12.71 12.67
CA ALA A 324 -7.05 12.38 12.51
C ALA A 324 -6.14 13.54 12.96
N MET A 325 -6.53 14.78 12.66
CA MET A 325 -5.82 15.99 13.08
C MET A 325 -5.73 16.05 14.61
N VAL A 326 -6.85 15.96 15.33
CA VAL A 326 -6.87 16.02 16.80
C VAL A 326 -5.98 14.94 17.42
N ALA A 327 -6.07 13.70 16.93
CA ALA A 327 -5.25 12.60 17.41
C ALA A 327 -3.74 12.82 17.16
N MET A 328 -3.37 13.32 15.97
CA MET A 328 -1.98 13.59 15.62
C MET A 328 -1.38 14.77 16.37
N PHE A 329 -2.15 15.85 16.58
CA PHE A 329 -1.72 16.99 17.38
C PHE A 329 -1.47 16.59 18.84
N TYR A 330 -2.33 15.75 19.41
CA TYR A 330 -2.09 15.21 20.75
C TYR A 330 -0.79 14.38 20.80
N LEU A 331 -0.58 13.47 19.84
CA LEU A 331 0.63 12.64 19.80
C LEU A 331 1.91 13.47 19.65
N ALA A 332 1.87 14.51 18.81
CA ALA A 332 2.98 15.45 18.63
C ALA A 332 3.26 16.26 19.90
N GLY A 333 2.22 16.81 20.54
CA GLY A 333 2.34 17.57 21.78
C GLY A 333 2.88 16.71 22.93
N TYR A 334 2.34 15.50 23.10
CA TYR A 334 2.84 14.56 24.11
C TYR A 334 4.31 14.22 23.87
N SER A 335 4.69 13.88 22.64
CA SER A 335 6.07 13.51 22.30
C SER A 335 7.07 14.65 22.48
N ALA A 336 6.64 15.91 22.33
CA ALA A 336 7.44 17.09 22.62
C ALA A 336 7.64 17.30 24.13
N MET A 337 6.59 17.10 24.93
CA MET A 337 6.64 17.27 26.40
C MET A 337 7.34 16.11 27.11
N SER A 338 7.21 14.88 26.59
CA SER A 338 7.77 13.67 27.19
C SER A 338 9.27 13.50 26.96
N GLY A 339 9.92 14.43 26.24
CA GLY A 339 11.34 14.35 25.92
C GLY A 339 11.69 13.16 25.02
N SER A 340 10.71 12.59 24.30
CA SER A 340 10.91 11.39 23.47
C SER A 340 11.95 11.63 22.36
N PHE A 341 12.11 12.88 21.92
CA PHE A 341 13.13 13.29 20.94
C PHE A 341 14.55 13.40 21.54
N GLU A 342 14.68 13.51 22.87
CA GLU A 342 15.97 13.48 23.57
C GLU A 342 16.47 12.06 23.82
N GLY A 343 15.72 11.04 23.36
CA GLY A 343 16.06 9.64 23.54
C GLY A 343 15.74 9.08 24.94
N LYS A 344 15.02 9.83 25.77
CA LYS A 344 14.46 9.33 27.03
C LYS A 344 13.16 8.59 26.71
N THR A 345 13.02 7.38 27.25
CA THR A 345 11.75 6.67 27.20
C THR A 345 10.92 7.15 28.39
N PRO A 346 9.80 7.86 28.17
CA PRO A 346 9.00 8.37 29.28
C PRO A 346 8.42 7.21 30.10
N ALA A 347 8.21 7.46 31.39
CA ALA A 347 7.52 6.53 32.26
C ALA A 347 6.08 6.30 31.76
N ARG A 348 5.48 5.18 32.15
CA ARG A 348 4.17 4.77 31.70
C ARG A 348 3.07 5.54 32.45
N ASP A 349 2.97 6.83 32.15
CA ASP A 349 2.07 7.77 32.81
C ASP A 349 0.69 7.79 32.13
N SER A 350 -0.29 8.45 32.74
CA SER A 350 -1.63 8.65 32.15
C SER A 350 -1.58 9.28 30.75
N GLY A 351 -0.61 10.17 30.51
CA GLY A 351 -0.35 10.75 29.19
C GLY A 351 0.04 9.72 28.12
N SER A 352 0.81 8.69 28.47
CA SER A 352 1.18 7.59 27.56
C SER A 352 -0.02 6.72 27.17
N GLN A 353 -0.95 6.50 28.10
CA GLN A 353 -2.18 5.75 27.86
C GLN A 353 -3.12 6.52 26.95
N ALA A 354 -3.27 7.82 27.17
CA ALA A 354 -4.01 8.70 26.27
C ALA A 354 -3.36 8.78 24.88
N ALA A 355 -2.02 8.79 24.77
CA ALA A 355 -1.34 8.75 23.47
C ALA A 355 -1.63 7.46 22.70
N LEU A 356 -1.65 6.31 23.38
CA LEU A 356 -2.05 5.03 22.78
C LEU A 356 -3.52 5.07 22.32
N ALA A 357 -4.43 5.58 23.15
CA ALA A 357 -5.84 5.72 22.79
C ALA A 357 -6.02 6.63 21.56
N MET A 358 -5.26 7.72 21.47
CA MET A 358 -5.28 8.62 20.30
C MET A 358 -4.78 7.94 19.02
N ILE A 359 -3.80 7.02 19.10
CA ILE A 359 -3.37 6.21 17.94
C ILE A 359 -4.54 5.33 17.45
N TYR A 360 -5.32 4.73 18.35
CA TYR A 360 -6.51 3.95 17.96
C TYR A 360 -7.63 4.83 17.43
N ILE A 361 -7.86 6.00 18.01
CA ILE A 361 -8.84 6.99 17.51
C ILE A 361 -8.46 7.46 16.11
N TYR A 362 -7.18 7.73 15.85
CA TYR A 362 -6.67 8.00 14.51
C TYR A 362 -7.01 6.84 13.55
N ALA A 363 -6.77 5.59 13.97
CA ALA A 363 -7.05 4.40 13.15
C ALA A 363 -8.54 4.31 12.77
N ILE A 364 -9.43 4.66 13.70
CA ILE A 364 -10.88 4.69 13.48
C ILE A 364 -11.25 5.77 12.46
N PHE A 365 -10.82 7.01 12.68
CA PHE A 365 -11.14 8.12 11.78
C PHE A 365 -10.53 7.94 10.39
N TYR A 366 -9.31 7.43 10.30
CA TYR A 366 -8.67 7.10 9.03
C TYR A 366 -9.40 5.96 8.31
N GLY A 367 -9.74 4.88 9.04
CA GLY A 367 -10.49 3.73 8.50
C GLY A 367 -11.87 4.10 7.97
N PHE A 368 -12.55 5.02 8.65
CA PHE A 368 -13.87 5.53 8.26
C PHE A 368 -13.83 6.45 7.04
N SER A 369 -12.68 7.02 6.65
CA SER A 369 -12.66 8.00 5.56
C SER A 369 -11.53 7.79 4.56
N TRP A 370 -10.31 8.15 4.95
CA TRP A 370 -9.16 8.26 4.06
C TRP A 370 -8.68 6.91 3.55
N ASN A 371 -9.03 5.79 4.19
CA ASN A 371 -8.61 4.46 3.74
C ASN A 371 -9.23 4.08 2.38
N GLY A 372 -10.56 4.17 2.24
CA GLY A 372 -11.26 3.69 1.04
C GLY A 372 -11.69 4.79 0.07
N ILE A 373 -12.08 5.97 0.56
CA ILE A 373 -12.73 7.01 -0.26
C ILE A 373 -11.85 7.51 -1.40
N PRO A 374 -10.53 7.80 -1.21
CA PRO A 374 -9.68 8.26 -2.30
C PRO A 374 -9.64 7.24 -3.45
N TRP A 375 -9.55 5.95 -3.15
CA TRP A 375 -9.49 4.87 -4.16
C TRP A 375 -10.79 4.77 -4.94
N ILE A 376 -11.92 4.81 -4.24
CA ILE A 376 -13.25 4.82 -4.86
C ILE A 376 -13.41 6.06 -5.75
N PHE A 377 -13.05 7.24 -5.25
CA PHE A 377 -13.13 8.50 -6.00
C PHE A 377 -12.29 8.47 -7.28
N ALA A 378 -11.03 8.04 -7.19
CA ALA A 378 -10.16 7.89 -8.35
C ALA A 378 -10.75 6.91 -9.39
N SER A 379 -11.38 5.83 -8.92
CA SER A 379 -12.00 4.84 -9.81
C SER A 379 -13.29 5.33 -10.49
N GLU A 380 -14.00 6.32 -9.95
CA GLU A 380 -15.28 6.77 -10.55
C GLU A 380 -15.15 8.02 -11.40
N VAL A 381 -14.25 8.93 -11.02
CA VAL A 381 -14.11 10.22 -11.69
C VAL A 381 -13.27 10.11 -12.97
N LEU A 382 -12.40 9.10 -13.05
CA LEU A 382 -11.51 8.90 -14.20
C LEU A 382 -12.17 8.03 -15.29
N PRO A 383 -12.12 8.46 -16.57
CA PRO A 383 -12.50 7.62 -17.72
C PRO A 383 -11.66 6.34 -17.77
N ASN A 384 -12.23 5.22 -18.23
CA ASN A 384 -11.59 3.88 -18.17
C ASN A 384 -10.13 3.84 -18.69
N ARG A 385 -9.80 4.55 -19.78
CA ARG A 385 -8.42 4.65 -20.32
C ARG A 385 -7.44 5.37 -19.38
N VAL A 386 -7.88 6.47 -18.77
CA VAL A 386 -7.07 7.27 -17.83
C VAL A 386 -7.08 6.63 -16.45
N ARG A 387 -8.12 5.88 -16.10
CA ARG A 387 -8.28 5.20 -14.81
C ARG A 387 -7.11 4.27 -14.52
N THR A 388 -6.66 3.51 -15.51
CA THR A 388 -5.50 2.63 -15.33
C THR A 388 -4.23 3.41 -14.97
N LEU A 389 -3.98 4.57 -15.57
CA LEU A 389 -2.86 5.45 -15.21
C LEU A 389 -3.09 6.25 -13.93
N GLY A 390 -4.33 6.65 -13.64
CA GLY A 390 -4.69 7.34 -12.41
C GLY A 390 -4.68 6.42 -11.19
N MET A 391 -4.89 5.11 -11.36
CA MET A 391 -4.67 4.10 -10.33
C MET A 391 -3.19 3.69 -10.19
N VAL A 392 -2.34 4.05 -11.16
CA VAL A 392 -0.87 4.03 -10.98
C VAL A 392 -0.40 5.21 -10.13
N SER A 393 -1.10 6.36 -10.19
CA SER A 393 -0.73 7.57 -9.44
C SER A 393 -0.53 7.44 -7.92
N PRO A 394 -1.27 6.61 -7.16
CA PRO A 394 -1.00 6.41 -5.73
C PRO A 394 0.39 5.80 -5.49
N ASN A 395 0.77 4.80 -6.29
CA ASN A 395 2.11 4.21 -6.25
C ASN A 395 3.20 5.19 -6.76
N LEU A 396 2.82 6.18 -7.58
CA LEU A 396 3.73 7.26 -7.98
C LEU A 396 3.99 8.26 -6.83
N LEU A 397 3.04 8.43 -5.91
CA LEU A 397 3.12 9.38 -4.79
C LEU A 397 3.78 8.78 -3.54
N ASP A 398 3.83 7.46 -3.42
CA ASP A 398 4.73 6.78 -2.47
C ASP A 398 6.21 7.17 -2.70
N PHE A 399 6.57 7.64 -3.90
CA PHE A 399 7.87 8.21 -4.22
C PHE A 399 8.09 9.61 -3.63
N ASP A 400 7.04 10.43 -3.46
CA ASP A 400 7.18 11.71 -2.74
C ASP A 400 7.42 11.47 -1.23
N GLU A 401 6.86 10.39 -0.67
CA GLU A 401 7.19 9.96 0.68
C GLU A 401 8.66 9.53 0.79
N ILE A 402 9.22 8.88 -0.24
CA ILE A 402 10.67 8.62 -0.37
C ILE A 402 11.44 9.94 -0.41
N ALA A 403 11.02 10.92 -1.21
CA ALA A 403 11.70 12.22 -1.28
C ALA A 403 11.67 12.96 0.08
N LEU A 404 10.55 12.90 0.80
CA LEU A 404 10.40 13.44 2.15
C LEU A 404 11.24 12.68 3.19
N GLN A 405 11.32 11.35 3.11
CA GLN A 405 12.17 10.55 3.99
C GLN A 405 13.67 10.76 3.70
N LEU A 406 14.06 10.86 2.43
CA LEU A 406 15.42 11.20 2.00
C LEU A 406 15.80 12.64 2.36
N MET A 407 14.85 13.59 2.31
CA MET A 407 15.07 14.94 2.82
C MET A 407 15.22 14.94 4.34
N LYS A 408 14.41 14.17 5.08
CA LYS A 408 14.53 14.04 6.54
C LYS A 408 15.82 13.34 6.98
N SER A 409 16.30 12.33 6.26
CA SER A 409 17.58 11.67 6.55
C SER A 409 18.78 12.57 6.26
N ARG A 410 18.68 13.46 5.27
CA ARG A 410 19.66 14.53 5.01
C ARG A 410 19.57 15.69 6.02
N CYS A 411 18.39 15.94 6.58
CA CYS A 411 18.17 16.95 7.62
C CYS A 411 18.35 16.43 9.06
N ALA A 412 18.59 15.13 9.26
CA ALA A 412 19.00 14.62 10.56
C ALA A 412 20.33 15.30 10.92
N PRO A 413 20.45 15.97 12.07
CA PRO A 413 21.64 16.74 12.40
C PRO A 413 22.84 15.79 12.46
N SER A 414 23.66 15.83 11.42
CA SER A 414 24.99 15.28 11.39
C SER A 414 25.77 15.97 12.51
N ALA A 415 25.97 15.25 13.61
CA ALA A 415 27.09 15.40 14.54
C ALA A 415 27.63 16.84 14.72
N CYS A 416 26.88 17.71 15.41
CA CYS A 416 27.52 18.79 16.17
C CYS A 416 28.06 18.22 17.49
N SER A 417 29.05 17.33 17.39
CA SER A 417 29.86 16.89 18.54
C SER A 417 31.30 16.72 18.08
N GLY A 418 32.04 17.84 18.04
CA GLY A 418 33.45 17.85 17.68
C GLY A 418 34.03 19.26 17.46
N SER A 419 34.43 19.89 18.57
CA SER A 419 35.41 21.00 18.70
C SER A 419 35.22 22.35 17.96
N ARG A 420 35.06 23.40 18.79
CA ARG A 420 35.59 24.79 18.67
C ARG A 420 35.31 25.57 17.38
N SER A 421 34.26 26.40 17.39
CA SER A 421 34.33 27.88 17.26
C SER A 421 32.93 28.46 17.09
N SER A 422 32.66 29.52 17.85
CA SER A 422 31.38 30.22 17.92
C SER A 422 31.24 31.23 16.78
N SER A 423 30.55 30.88 15.69
CA SER A 423 30.02 31.88 14.74
C SER A 423 28.99 31.37 13.71
N SER A 424 28.70 30.07 13.59
CA SER A 424 27.93 29.54 12.45
C SER A 424 26.50 29.04 12.73
N CYS A 425 25.95 29.23 13.93
CA CYS A 425 24.62 28.68 14.29
C CYS A 425 23.40 29.55 13.88
N THR A 426 23.58 30.61 13.10
CA THR A 426 22.50 31.60 12.82
C THR A 426 21.91 31.50 11.41
N ARG A 427 21.79 30.29 10.82
CA ARG A 427 21.26 30.15 9.44
C ARG A 427 20.19 29.08 9.21
N CYS A 428 19.47 28.68 10.26
CA CYS A 428 18.28 27.81 10.15
C CYS A 428 17.07 28.34 10.95
N ARG A 429 16.84 29.65 10.91
CA ARG A 429 15.54 30.26 11.25
C ARG A 429 15.21 31.35 10.25
N THR A 430 14.69 30.93 9.10
CA THR A 430 13.77 31.68 8.23
C THR A 430 13.15 30.69 7.27
#